data_AF-G9XF29-F1
#
_entry.id   AF-G9XF29-F1
#
_cell.length_a   1.000
_cell.length_b   1.000
_cell.length_c   1.000
_cell.angle_alpha   90.00
_cell.angle_beta   90.00
_cell.angle_gamma   90.00
#
_symmetry.space_group_name_H-M   'P 1'
#
loop_
_entity.id
_entity.type
_entity.pdbx_description
1 polymer ?
#
loop_
_entity_poly.entity_id
_entity_poly.type
_entity_poly.pdbx_seq_one_letter_code
_entity_poly.pdbx_strand_id
1 'polypeptide(L)'
;MKLEQGYSYHIKNEFFKLINDKNLMSNKENSNYRPHYCALKDSKNQQLYWMIPISSKVDKYKNIIEKKIEKYGSCDTICLGYFAGDERAYLL
;
A
#
# COMPACT_ATOMS: atom_id res chain seq x y z
N MET A 1 -11.35 16.24 -7.55
CA MET A 1 -11.57 14.79 -7.30
C MET A 1 -11.79 14.60 -5.82
N LYS A 2 -12.84 13.88 -5.41
CA LYS A 2 -13.06 13.49 -4.01
C LYS A 2 -12.35 12.14 -3.78
N LEU A 3 -11.62 12.02 -2.67
CA LEU A 3 -11.07 10.72 -2.26
C LEU A 3 -12.20 9.85 -1.73
N GLU A 4 -12.26 8.62 -2.23
CA GLU A 4 -13.27 7.63 -1.87
C GLU A 4 -12.58 6.38 -1.32
N GLN A 5 -13.15 5.85 -0.24
CA GLN A 5 -12.68 4.61 0.36
C GLN A 5 -12.93 3.45 -0.62
N GLY A 6 -11.98 2.51 -0.71
CA GLY A 6 -12.06 1.39 -1.63
C GLY A 6 -11.42 1.65 -3.00
N TYR A 7 -11.00 2.88 -3.29
CA TYR A 7 -10.33 3.25 -4.53
C TYR A 7 -8.81 3.31 -4.36
N SER A 8 -8.08 3.13 -5.46
CA SER A 8 -6.63 3.26 -5.48
C SER A 8 -6.20 4.55 -6.17
N TYR A 9 -5.17 5.20 -5.62
CA TYR A 9 -4.70 6.51 -6.05
C TYR A 9 -3.19 6.54 -6.22
N HIS A 10 -2.73 7.50 -7.02
CA HIS A 10 -1.34 7.91 -7.05
C HIS A 10 -1.14 9.09 -6.07
N ILE A 11 -0.14 8.97 -5.19
CA ILE A 11 0.24 10.04 -4.27
C ILE A 11 1.37 10.84 -4.93
N LYS A 12 1.23 12.16 -4.98
CA LYS A 12 2.23 13.05 -5.57
C LYS A 12 3.56 12.96 -4.82
N ASN A 13 4.65 13.09 -5.56
CA ASN A 13 6.00 13.13 -5.00
C ASN A 13 6.24 14.24 -3.96
N GLU A 14 5.52 15.36 -4.06
CA GLU A 14 5.56 16.44 -3.08
C GLU A 14 5.26 15.95 -1.65
N PHE A 15 4.36 14.98 -1.49
CA PHE A 15 4.08 14.37 -0.20
C PHE A 15 5.31 13.67 0.38
N PHE A 16 5.96 12.81 -0.41
CA PHE A 16 7.14 12.06 0.06
C PHE A 16 8.34 12.98 0.34
N LYS A 17 8.51 14.04 -0.46
CA LYS A 17 9.53 15.06 -0.22
C LYS A 17 9.26 15.83 1.08
N LEU A 18 8.01 16.17 1.35
CA LEU A 18 7.60 16.88 2.57
C LEU A 18 7.82 16.03 3.82
N ILE A 19 7.39 14.76 3.80
CA ILE A 19 7.53 13.87 4.95
C ILE A 19 8.99 13.44 5.16
N ASN A 20 9.76 13.27 4.07
CA ASN A 20 11.18 12.90 4.08
C ASN A 20 11.52 11.70 4.99
N ASP A 21 10.60 10.73 5.09
CA ASP A 21 10.78 9.52 5.88
C ASP A 21 11.36 8.40 5.00
N LYS A 22 12.51 7.87 5.42
CA LYS A 22 13.22 6.78 4.72
C LYS A 22 12.50 5.44 4.81
N ASN A 23 11.59 5.28 5.77
CA ASN A 23 10.80 4.07 5.96
C ASN A 23 9.57 4.04 5.05
N LEU A 24 9.15 5.19 4.51
CA LEU A 24 8.07 5.21 3.52
C LEU A 24 8.54 4.57 2.21
N MET A 25 7.72 3.67 1.70
CA MET A 25 7.96 3.02 0.41
C MET A 25 8.11 4.08 -0.68
N SER A 26 9.28 4.12 -1.33
CA SER A 26 9.55 5.12 -2.35
C SER A 26 8.50 5.10 -3.47
N ASN A 27 8.06 6.30 -3.85
CA ASN A 27 7.33 6.50 -5.07
C ASN A 27 8.32 6.31 -6.22
N LYS A 28 8.05 5.32 -7.08
CA LYS A 28 8.85 5.13 -8.29
C LYS A 28 8.33 6.19 -9.27
N GLU A 29 9.19 7.03 -9.83
CA GLU A 29 8.77 7.99 -10.87
C GLU A 29 9.57 7.86 -12.17
N ASN A 30 10.61 7.01 -12.20
CA ASN A 30 11.45 6.85 -13.38
C ASN A 30 10.88 5.92 -14.48
N SER A 31 9.59 5.54 -14.43
CA SER A 31 8.80 4.84 -15.49
C SER A 31 7.52 4.17 -14.96
N ASN A 32 7.34 4.06 -13.64
CA ASN A 32 6.25 3.30 -13.02
C ASN A 32 5.84 3.96 -11.72
N TYR A 33 4.56 4.21 -11.47
CA TYR A 33 4.10 4.73 -10.18
C TYR A 33 3.77 3.61 -9.18
N ARG A 34 3.69 3.95 -7.89
CA ARG A 34 3.14 3.06 -6.86
C ARG A 34 1.68 3.40 -6.59
N PRO A 35 0.72 2.51 -6.90
CA PRO A 35 -0.66 2.72 -6.48
C PRO A 35 -0.78 2.55 -4.96
N HIS A 36 -1.65 3.35 -4.34
CA HIS A 36 -1.98 3.28 -2.93
C HIS A 36 -3.48 3.12 -2.78
N TYR A 37 -3.90 2.07 -2.08
CA TYR A 37 -5.30 1.79 -1.77
C TYR A 37 -5.80 2.66 -0.62
N CYS A 38 -6.88 3.40 -0.83
CA CYS A 38 -7.55 4.19 0.20
C CYS A 38 -8.38 3.26 1.09
N ALA A 39 -7.77 2.81 2.19
CA ALA A 39 -8.33 1.77 3.04
C ALA A 39 -9.45 2.29 3.95
N LEU A 40 -9.23 3.46 4.55
CA LEU A 40 -10.23 4.12 5.37
C LEU A 40 -10.06 5.63 5.37
N LYS A 41 -11.18 6.33 5.49
CA LYS A 41 -11.20 7.72 5.94
C LYS A 41 -11.23 7.73 7.46
N ASP A 42 -10.40 8.57 8.09
CA ASP A 42 -10.34 8.61 9.55
C ASP A 42 -11.67 9.09 10.15
N SER A 43 -12.15 8.41 11.19
CA SER A 43 -13.46 8.70 11.80
C SER A 43 -13.45 9.98 12.64
N LYS A 44 -12.29 10.35 13.21
CA LYS A 44 -12.13 11.53 14.06
C LYS A 44 -11.69 12.75 13.26
N ASN A 45 -10.88 12.56 12.23
CA ASN A 45 -10.41 13.64 11.37
C ASN A 45 -10.79 13.40 9.90
N GLN A 46 -11.82 14.11 9.44
CA GLN A 46 -12.34 13.98 8.08
C GLN A 46 -11.39 14.45 6.96
N GLN A 47 -10.21 14.97 7.30
CA GLN A 47 -9.15 15.33 6.34
C GLN A 47 -8.07 14.25 6.21
N LEU A 48 -8.07 13.24 7.08
CA LEU A 48 -7.09 12.15 7.08
C LEU A 48 -7.64 10.90 6.37
N TYR A 49 -6.78 10.30 5.57
CA TYR A 49 -7.03 9.07 4.83
C TYR A 49 -5.87 8.11 5.05
N TRP A 50 -6.17 6.86 5.36
CA TRP A 50 -5.18 5.82 5.53
C TRP A 50 -4.96 5.09 4.20
N MET A 51 -3.74 5.16 3.72
CA MET A 51 -3.35 4.72 2.38
C MET A 51 -2.41 3.52 2.49
N ILE A 52 -2.73 2.44 1.80
CA ILE A 52 -1.96 1.19 1.81
C ILE A 52 -1.19 1.06 0.49
N PRO A 53 0.16 1.05 0.49
CA PRO A 53 0.94 0.90 -0.73
C PRO A 53 0.76 -0.49 -1.34
N ILE A 54 0.57 -0.53 -2.67
CA ILE A 54 0.45 -1.75 -3.46
C ILE A 54 1.80 -2.05 -4.13
N SER A 55 2.17 -3.33 -4.23
CA SER A 55 3.37 -3.78 -4.91
C SER A 55 3.08 -4.91 -5.91
N SER A 56 3.73 -4.85 -7.07
CA SER A 56 3.73 -5.93 -8.06
C SER A 56 4.66 -7.10 -7.72
N LYS A 57 5.47 -7.03 -6.65
CA LYS A 57 6.44 -8.07 -6.27
C LYS A 57 5.77 -9.23 -5.51
N VAL A 58 4.76 -9.87 -6.11
CA VAL A 58 3.91 -10.86 -5.46
C VAL A 58 4.72 -12.00 -4.84
N ASP A 59 5.60 -12.65 -5.61
CA ASP A 59 6.35 -13.83 -5.14
C ASP A 59 7.23 -13.52 -3.92
N LYS A 60 7.84 -12.33 -3.90
CA LYS A 60 8.59 -11.85 -2.73
C LYS A 60 7.70 -11.82 -1.49
N TYR A 61 6.49 -11.29 -1.62
CA TYR A 61 5.59 -11.08 -0.49
C TYR A 61 4.85 -12.36 -0.09
N LYS A 62 4.57 -13.28 -1.03
CA LYS A 62 4.12 -14.66 -0.73
C LYS A 62 5.08 -15.36 0.22
N ASN A 63 6.38 -15.36 -0.10
CA ASN A 63 7.41 -15.95 0.74
C ASN A 63 7.48 -15.31 2.15
N ILE A 64 7.17 -14.01 2.28
CA ILE A 64 7.15 -13.34 3.59
C ILE A 64 5.90 -13.71 4.38
N ILE A 65 4.74 -13.80 3.72
CA ILE A 65 3.48 -14.25 4.32
C ILE A 65 3.66 -15.66 4.88
N GLU A 66 4.18 -16.59 4.09
CA GLU A 66 4.41 -17.99 4.50
C GLU A 66 5.29 -18.08 5.75
N LYS A 67 6.44 -17.37 5.75
CA LYS A 67 7.33 -17.31 6.92
C LYS A 67 6.67 -16.72 8.16
N LYS A 68 5.76 -15.75 7.99
CA LYS A 68 5.01 -15.15 9.11
C LYS A 68 3.96 -16.11 9.66
N ILE A 69 3.24 -16.81 8.78
CA ILE A 69 2.27 -17.82 9.18
C ILE A 69 2.97 -18.98 9.90
N GLU A 70 4.10 -19.46 9.38
CA GLU A 70 4.91 -20.51 10.03
C GLU A 70 5.37 -20.09 11.44
N LYS A 71 5.82 -18.83 11.60
CA LYS A 71 6.37 -18.34 12.86
C LYS A 71 5.31 -17.91 13.89
N TYR A 72 4.23 -17.28 13.45
CA TYR A 72 3.27 -16.58 14.31
C TYR A 72 1.85 -17.13 14.21
N GLY A 73 1.58 -18.08 13.31
CA GLY A 73 0.24 -18.61 13.04
C GLY A 73 -0.62 -17.75 12.12
N SER A 74 -0.21 -16.50 11.83
CA SER A 74 -0.95 -15.57 10.97
C SER A 74 -0.04 -14.50 10.33
N CYS A 75 -0.57 -13.78 9.33
CA CYS A 75 0.06 -12.60 8.75
C CYS A 75 -0.96 -11.46 8.61
N ASP A 76 -0.74 -10.39 9.35
CA ASP A 76 -1.60 -9.19 9.45
C ASP A 76 -0.94 -7.93 8.85
N THR A 77 0.28 -8.04 8.34
CA THR A 77 1.04 -6.92 7.75
C THR A 77 1.03 -6.90 6.23
N ILE A 78 0.62 -7.99 5.59
CA ILE A 78 0.62 -8.11 4.12
C ILE A 78 -0.61 -8.92 3.71
N CYS A 79 -1.32 -8.43 2.70
CA CYS A 79 -2.43 -9.13 2.07
C CYS A 79 -2.18 -9.25 0.56
N LEU A 80 -2.67 -10.33 -0.06
CA LEU A 80 -2.66 -10.48 -1.51
C LEU A 80 -4.06 -10.18 -2.04
N GLY A 81 -4.14 -9.48 -3.17
CA GLY A 81 -5.40 -9.17 -3.81
C GLY A 81 -5.21 -8.70 -5.24
N TYR A 82 -6.30 -8.63 -5.99
CA TYR A 82 -6.25 -8.17 -7.37
C TYR A 82 -6.25 -6.64 -7.47
N PHE A 83 -5.44 -6.10 -8.37
CA PHE A 83 -5.49 -4.71 -8.77
C PHE A 83 -5.10 -4.57 -10.24
N ALA A 84 -5.99 -3.95 -11.02
CA ALA A 84 -5.87 -3.82 -12.47
C ALA A 84 -5.71 -5.16 -13.20
N GLY A 85 -6.47 -6.19 -12.78
CA GLY A 85 -6.47 -7.53 -13.40
C GLY A 85 -5.35 -8.47 -12.93
N ASP A 86 -4.31 -7.93 -12.29
CA ASP A 86 -3.18 -8.72 -11.79
C ASP A 86 -3.24 -8.93 -10.28
N GLU A 87 -2.76 -10.07 -9.80
CA GLU A 87 -2.47 -10.27 -8.38
C GLU A 87 -1.37 -9.27 -7.94
N ARG A 88 -1.58 -8.64 -6.78
CA ARG A 88 -0.66 -7.68 -6.16
C ARG A 88 -0.57 -7.92 -4.65
N ALA A 89 0.50 -7.41 -4.05
CA ALA A 89 0.67 -7.37 -2.60
C ALA A 89 0.31 -6.00 -2.03
N TYR A 90 -0.58 -5.97 -1.05
CA TYR A 90 -0.97 -4.83 -0.24
C TYR A 90 -0.15 -4.85 1.05
N LEU A 91 0.57 -3.78 1.34
CA LEU A 91 1.51 -3.70 2.46
C LEU A 91 0.85 -2.90 3.61
N LEU A 92 0.22 -3.63 4.54
CA LEU A 92 -0.62 -3.09 5.61
C LEU A 92 0.19 -2.36 6.68
#